data_AF-E0I3L2-F1
#
_entry.id   AF-E0I3L2-F1
#
_cell.length_a   1.000
_cell.length_b   1.000
_cell.length_c   1.000
_cell.angle_alpha   90.00
_cell.angle_beta   90.00
_cell.angle_gamma   90.00
#
_symmetry.space_group_name_H-M   'P 1'
#
loop_
_entity.id
_entity.type
_entity.pdbx_description
1 polymer ?
#
loop_
_entity_poly.entity_id
_entity_poly.type
_entity_poly.pdbx_seq_one_letter_code
_entity_poly.pdbx_strand_id
1 'polypeptide(L)' 'MILRIKVWTSMSKGKSKASKKKKKSASDRRQMFMKLVLSDTCAVCKTPCARGMQYWEHMKEPGSIGKGIPCPLTKTYR' A
#
# COMPACT_ATOMS: atom_id res chain seq x y z
N MET A 1 -6.80 2.89 44.32
CA MET A 1 -6.57 3.22 42.90
C MET A 1 -5.07 3.14 42.61
N ILE A 2 -4.67 1.96 42.12
CA ILE A 2 -3.59 1.60 41.19
C ILE A 2 -2.25 2.35 41.34
N LEU A 3 -1.40 1.79 42.20
CA LEU A 3 0.03 2.09 42.28
C LEU A 3 0.77 1.49 41.06
N ARG A 4 1.53 2.35 40.37
CA ARG A 4 2.46 2.05 39.28
C ARG A 4 3.46 0.96 39.69
N ILE A 5 3.50 -0.18 39.02
CA ILE A 5 4.60 -1.15 39.18
C ILE A 5 4.92 -1.82 37.84
N LYS A 6 6.22 -1.97 37.62
CA LYS A 6 6.91 -2.86 36.67
C LYS A 6 7.22 -2.31 35.27
N VAL A 7 8.12 -1.32 35.30
CA VAL A 7 9.39 -1.37 34.56
C VAL A 7 9.81 -2.82 34.26
N TRP A 8 9.98 -3.14 32.97
CA TRP A 8 10.77 -4.27 32.51
C TRP A 8 12.11 -3.72 32.00
N THR A 9 13.14 -3.82 32.83
CA THR A 9 14.53 -3.67 32.42
C THR A 9 15.02 -5.00 31.82
N SER A 10 15.69 -4.94 30.67
CA SER A 10 16.59 -6.01 30.24
C SER A 10 17.85 -5.37 29.66
N MET A 11 18.94 -5.46 30.44
CA MET A 11 20.30 -5.24 29.97
C MET A 11 20.82 -6.55 29.37
N SER A 12 21.42 -6.50 28.18
CA SER A 12 22.33 -7.53 27.69
C SER A 12 23.53 -6.86 27.06
N LYS A 13 24.66 -6.96 27.76
CA LYS A 13 25.98 -6.44 27.40
C LYS A 13 26.59 -7.42 26.40
N GLY A 14 26.70 -7.02 25.13
CA GLY A 14 27.36 -7.82 24.10
C GLY A 14 28.04 -6.93 23.07
N LYS A 15 29.38 -6.87 23.12
CA LYS A 15 30.21 -6.35 22.02
C LYS A 15 29.83 -7.13 20.76
N SER A 16 29.30 -6.46 19.75
CA SER A 16 29.12 -7.06 18.44
C SER A 16 29.30 -5.98 17.39
N LYS A 17 30.22 -6.28 16.48
CA LYS A 17 30.81 -5.39 15.49
C LYS A 17 29.72 -4.57 14.79
N ALA A 18 29.97 -3.26 14.67
CA ALA A 18 29.22 -2.36 13.80
C ALA A 18 29.40 -2.82 12.34
N SER A 19 28.65 -3.84 11.96
CA SER A 19 28.34 -4.14 10.58
C SER A 19 27.58 -2.93 10.07
N LYS A 20 28.28 -2.06 9.33
CA LYS A 20 27.67 -1.07 8.45
C LYS A 20 26.68 -1.83 7.57
N LYS A 21 25.43 -1.94 8.05
CA LYS A 21 24.31 -2.41 7.25
C LYS A 21 24.20 -1.37 6.15
N LYS A 22 24.78 -1.67 4.98
CA LYS A 22 24.62 -0.88 3.76
C LYS A 22 23.12 -0.64 3.65
N LYS A 23 22.68 0.61 3.89
CA LYS A 23 21.31 1.02 3.59
C LYS A 23 21.17 0.70 2.12
N LYS A 24 20.47 -0.38 1.77
CA LYS A 24 20.08 -0.65 0.39
C LYS A 24 19.44 0.65 -0.07
N SER A 25 20.07 1.31 -1.03
CA SER A 25 19.58 2.55 -1.60
C SER A 25 18.11 2.31 -1.95
N ALA A 26 17.26 3.32 -1.77
CA ALA A 26 15.84 3.20 -2.06
C ALA A 26 15.57 2.71 -3.51
N SER A 27 16.58 2.80 -4.37
CA SER A 27 16.66 2.30 -5.75
C SER A 27 16.68 0.77 -5.90
N ASP A 28 17.06 -0.03 -4.89
CA ASP A 28 17.05 -1.51 -4.98
C ASP A 28 15.66 -2.10 -4.67
N ARG A 29 14.68 -1.25 -4.32
CA ARG A 29 13.30 -1.67 -4.11
C ARG A 29 12.58 -1.65 -5.45
N ARG A 30 12.34 -2.83 -6.02
CA ARG A 30 11.47 -3.03 -7.19
C ARG A 30 10.19 -2.22 -6.99
N GLN A 31 9.99 -1.22 -7.85
CA GLN A 31 8.85 -0.33 -7.72
C GLN A 31 7.64 -1.01 -8.34
N MET A 32 6.55 -1.03 -7.59
CA MET A 32 5.29 -1.59 -8.04
C MET A 32 4.50 -0.52 -8.75
N PHE A 33 4.25 -0.71 -10.05
CA PHE A 33 3.40 0.16 -10.83
C PHE A 33 2.07 -0.52 -11.12
N MET A 34 1.02 0.28 -11.13
CA MET A 34 -0.32 -0.13 -11.58
C MET A 34 -0.78 0.91 -12.59
N LYS A 35 -1.47 0.47 -13.63
CA LYS A 35 -2.09 1.39 -14.58
C LYS A 35 -3.33 2.01 -13.94
N LEU A 36 -3.50 3.31 -14.14
CA LEU A 36 -4.75 4.01 -13.85
C LEU A 36 -5.73 3.73 -14.99
N VAL A 37 -6.95 3.32 -14.64
CA VAL A 37 -7.98 2.97 -15.62
C VAL A 37 -9.30 3.66 -15.28
N LEU A 38 -10.10 4.02 -16.29
CA LEU A 38 -11.36 4.74 -16.14
C LEU A 38 -12.56 3.78 -15.98
N SER A 39 -13.72 4.36 -15.64
CA SER A 39 -15.00 3.67 -15.41
C SER A 39 -15.38 2.72 -16.54
N ASP A 40 -15.11 3.09 -17.79
CA ASP A 40 -15.50 2.32 -18.98
C ASP A 40 -14.90 0.91 -18.94
N THR A 41 -13.64 0.82 -18.51
CA THR A 41 -12.95 -0.47 -18.38
C THR A 41 -13.43 -1.27 -17.19
N CYS A 42 -13.83 -0.61 -16.09
CA CYS A 42 -14.39 -1.28 -14.93
C CYS A 42 -15.80 -1.82 -15.21
N ALA A 43 -16.59 -1.13 -16.04
CA ALA A 43 -17.94 -1.55 -16.43
C ALA A 43 -17.95 -2.83 -17.29
N VAL A 44 -16.93 -3.03 -18.14
CA VAL A 44 -16.79 -4.24 -18.98
C VAL A 44 -15.91 -5.32 -18.36
N CYS A 45 -15.39 -5.09 -17.15
CA CYS A 45 -14.44 -6.00 -16.53
C CYS A 45 -15.15 -7.28 -16.06
N LYS A 46 -14.70 -8.44 -16.57
CA LYS A 46 -15.24 -9.75 -16.20
C LYS A 46 -14.97 -10.13 -14.74
N THR A 47 -13.95 -9.52 -14.14
CA THR A 47 -13.56 -9.72 -12.75
C THR A 47 -13.82 -8.44 -11.96
N PRO A 48 -15.02 -8.26 -11.37
CA PRO A 48 -15.32 -7.08 -10.58
C PRO A 48 -14.38 -7.05 -9.36
N CYS A 49 -13.70 -5.91 -9.16
CA CYS A 49 -12.85 -5.70 -8.00
C CYS A 49 -13.49 -4.69 -7.04
N ALA A 50 -13.25 -4.83 -5.74
CA ALA A 50 -13.86 -3.97 -4.72
C ALA A 50 -13.64 -2.48 -4.99
N ARG A 51 -12.43 -2.10 -5.42
CA ARG A 51 -12.13 -0.72 -5.80
C ARG A 51 -12.96 -0.26 -6.99
N GLY A 52 -13.03 -1.08 -8.05
CA GLY A 52 -13.76 -0.75 -9.27
C GLY A 52 -15.27 -0.58 -9.03
N MET A 53 -15.83 -1.42 -8.16
CA MET A 53 -17.24 -1.31 -7.74
C MET A 53 -17.51 0.02 -7.02
N GLN A 54 -16.70 0.37 -6.02
CA GLN A 54 -16.81 1.65 -5.31
C GLN A 54 -16.69 2.85 -6.25
N TYR A 55 -15.70 2.82 -7.14
CA TYR A 55 -15.52 3.88 -8.12
C TYR A 55 -16.71 4.00 -9.07
N TRP A 56 -17.28 2.87 -9.50
CA TRP A 56 -18.46 2.88 -10.34
C TRP A 56 -19.69 3.43 -9.62
N GLU A 57 -19.88 3.09 -8.35
CA GLU A 57 -20.95 3.66 -7.51
C GLU A 57 -20.81 5.17 -7.37
N HIS A 58 -19.60 5.67 -7.10
CA HIS A 58 -19.34 7.11 -7.06
C HIS A 58 -19.62 7.80 -8.40
N MET A 59 -19.27 7.16 -9.52
CA MET A 59 -19.52 7.71 -10.87
C MET A 59 -21.01 7.76 -11.25
N LYS A 60 -21.89 7.08 -10.51
CA LYS A 60 -23.35 7.20 -10.72
C LYS A 60 -23.93 8.45 -10.08
N GLU A 61 -23.20 9.08 -9.15
CA GLU A 61 -23.67 10.29 -8.49
C GLU A 61 -23.55 11.48 -9.46
N PRO A 62 -24.62 12.27 -9.67
CA PRO A 62 -24.56 13.42 -10.58
C PRO A 62 -23.57 14.46 -10.06
N GLY A 63 -22.64 14.89 -10.92
CA GLY A 63 -21.58 15.84 -10.56
C GLY A 63 -20.27 15.18 -10.10
N SER A 64 -20.19 13.84 -10.07
CA SER A 64 -18.95 13.13 -9.79
C SER A 64 -17.96 13.24 -10.96
N ILE A 65 -16.69 13.53 -10.63
CA ILE A 65 -15.58 13.59 -11.59
C ILE A 65 -14.62 12.45 -11.29
N GLY A 66 -14.53 11.52 -12.24
CA GLY A 66 -13.69 10.34 -12.15
C GLY A 66 -12.21 10.63 -12.36
N LYS A 67 -11.37 10.31 -11.37
CA LYS A 67 -9.90 10.45 -11.46
C LYS A 67 -9.20 9.17 -11.94
N GLY A 68 -9.96 8.13 -12.29
CA GLY A 68 -9.46 6.81 -12.59
C GLY A 68 -9.03 6.01 -11.36
N ILE A 69 -8.84 4.71 -11.55
CA ILE A 69 -8.58 3.76 -10.49
C ILE A 69 -7.34 2.90 -10.79
N PRO A 70 -6.45 2.64 -9.80
CA PRO A 70 -5.33 1.74 -10.00
C PRO A 70 -5.80 0.29 -10.11
N CYS A 71 -5.63 -0.29 -11.29
CA CYS A 71 -6.09 -1.65 -11.56
C CYS A 71 -5.11 -2.70 -11.03
N PRO A 72 -5.54 -3.60 -10.12
CA PRO A 72 -4.68 -4.63 -9.55
C PRO A 72 -4.28 -5.72 -10.56
N LEU A 73 -4.92 -5.80 -11.73
CA LEU A 73 -4.55 -6.73 -12.79
C LEU A 73 -3.38 -6.20 -13.64
N THR A 74 -3.22 -4.88 -13.71
CA THR A 74 -2.17 -4.21 -14.51
C THR A 74 -0.86 -4.02 -13.74
N LYS A 75 -0.64 -4.89 -12.75
CA LYS A 75 0.50 -4.87 -11.85
C LYS A 75 1.79 -5.17 -12.61
N THR A 76 2.68 -4.18 -12.71
CA THR A 76 4.00 -4.33 -13.33
C THR A 76 5.10 -4.00 -12.33
N TYR A 77 6.16 -4.82 -12.32
CA TYR A 77 7.35 -4.60 -11.51
C TYR A 77 8.43 -4.00 -12.40
N ARG A 78 8.97 -2.85 -12.02
CA ARG A 78 10.11 -2.21 -12.70
C ARG A 78 11.23 -1.91 -11.70
#